data_AF-A0A2S9IPC1-F1
#
_entry.id   AF-A0A2S9IPC1-F1
#
_cell.length_a   1.000
_cell.length_b   1.000
_cell.length_c   1.000
_cell.angle_alpha   90.00
_cell.angle_beta   90.00
_cell.angle_gamma   90.00
#
_symmetry.space_group_name_H-M   'P 1'
#
loop_
_entity.id
_entity.type
_entity.pdbx_description
1 polymer ?
#
loop_
_entity_poly.entity_id
_entity_poly.type
_entity_poly.pdbx_seq_one_letter_code
_entity_poly.pdbx_strand_id
1 'polypeptide(L)'
;MTAIARKFDIDRASPDAMARRIEELEYVLDTLLPPEGYELRLRDAFGLTPQQAIVVACLANGRNWSFEALIGAVTRWNQHIENKQIAVLVCHARKKLPSCIEIINLYGFGYRMSAEGLAHVRAMIGWQP
;
A
#
# COMPACT_ATOMS: atom_id res chain seq x y z
N MET A 1 14.09 14.33 -1.01
CA MET A 1 13.48 15.33 -1.91
C MET A 1 11.97 15.25 -1.76
N THR A 2 11.36 16.27 -1.16
CA THR A 2 9.91 16.33 -0.92
C THR A 2 9.22 16.66 -2.24
N ALA A 3 8.51 15.72 -2.84
CA ALA A 3 7.71 15.98 -4.04
C ALA A 3 6.55 16.90 -3.66
N ILE A 4 6.72 18.21 -3.89
CA ILE A 4 5.64 19.18 -3.85
C ILE A 4 4.69 18.78 -4.98
N ALA A 5 3.53 18.22 -4.63
CA ALA A 5 2.47 17.96 -5.60
C ALA A 5 2.02 19.31 -6.18
N ARG A 6 2.59 19.71 -7.33
CA ARG A 6 2.11 20.88 -8.08
C ARG A 6 0.67 20.59 -8.51
N LYS A 7 -0.21 21.57 -8.26
CA LYS A 7 -1.63 21.50 -8.66
C LYS A 7 -1.70 21.40 -10.19
N PHE A 8 -2.18 20.26 -10.69
CA PHE A 8 -2.37 20.02 -12.13
C PHE A 8 -3.81 20.38 -12.48
N ASP A 9 -3.99 21.34 -13.40
CA ASP A 9 -5.30 21.79 -13.86
C ASP A 9 -5.77 20.90 -15.00
N ILE A 10 -6.62 19.92 -14.68
CA ILE A 10 -7.13 18.91 -15.61
C ILE A 10 -7.99 19.56 -16.69
N ASP A 11 -8.76 20.59 -16.35
CA ASP A 11 -9.75 21.22 -17.24
C ASP A 11 -9.09 22.05 -18.35
N ARG A 12 -7.81 22.42 -18.17
CA ARG A 12 -7.02 23.21 -19.13
C ARG A 12 -5.83 22.45 -19.71
N ALA A 13 -5.63 21.19 -19.32
CA ALA A 13 -4.49 20.41 -19.77
C ALA A 13 -4.64 20.02 -21.24
N SER A 14 -3.57 20.21 -22.03
CA SER A 14 -3.50 19.63 -23.36
C SER A 14 -3.37 18.10 -23.28
N PRO A 15 -3.73 17.36 -24.35
CA PRO A 15 -3.54 15.90 -24.40
C PRO A 15 -2.11 15.46 -24.05
N ASP A 16 -1.09 16.14 -24.57
CA ASP A 16 0.32 15.83 -24.29
C ASP A 16 0.73 16.14 -22.85
N ALA A 17 0.06 17.10 -22.19
CA ALA A 17 0.29 17.41 -20.79
C ALA A 17 -0.38 16.36 -19.88
N MET A 18 -1.56 15.85 -20.26
CA MET A 18 -2.20 14.72 -19.60
C MET A 18 -1.38 13.44 -19.73
N ALA A 19 -0.90 13.11 -20.93
CA ALA A 19 -0.09 11.91 -21.17
C ALA A 19 1.18 11.91 -20.30
N ARG A 20 1.94 13.02 -20.29
CA ARG A 20 3.11 13.17 -19.41
C ARG A 20 2.75 13.09 -17.93
N ARG A 21 1.60 13.63 -17.53
CA ARG A 21 1.16 13.55 -16.13
C ARG A 21 0.79 12.13 -15.72
N ILE A 22 0.20 11.36 -16.63
CA ILE A 22 -0.08 9.93 -16.45
C ILE A 22 1.25 9.18 -16.32
N GLU A 23 2.20 9.36 -17.23
CA GLU A 23 3.53 8.74 -17.16
C GLU A 23 4.28 9.08 -15.86
N GLU A 24 4.23 10.34 -15.41
CA GLU A 24 4.80 10.74 -14.11
C GLU A 24 4.14 10.01 -12.94
N LEU A 25 2.81 9.88 -12.97
CA LEU A 25 2.06 9.19 -11.93
C LEU A 25 2.30 7.68 -11.98
N GLU A 26 2.44 7.09 -13.17
CA GLU A 26 2.80 5.69 -13.39
C GLU A 26 4.21 5.40 -12.90
N TYR A 27 5.19 6.26 -13.18
CA TYR A 27 6.55 6.15 -12.63
C TYR A 27 6.57 6.25 -11.10
N VAL A 28 5.79 7.18 -10.53
CA VAL A 28 5.60 7.28 -9.08
C VAL A 28 4.89 6.03 -8.55
N LEU A 29 3.94 5.45 -9.27
CA LEU A 29 3.28 4.22 -8.88
C LEU A 29 4.23 3.02 -8.95
N ASP A 30 5.07 2.88 -9.98
CA ASP A 30 6.03 1.77 -10.13
C ASP A 30 7.14 1.81 -9.09
N THR A 31 7.54 3.01 -8.64
CA THR A 31 8.49 3.17 -7.53
C THR A 31 7.87 2.97 -6.16
N LEU A 32 6.53 3.04 -6.06
CA LEU A 32 5.79 2.89 -4.81
C LEU A 32 5.06 1.56 -4.69
N LEU A 33 4.88 0.83 -5.77
CA LEU A 33 4.24 -0.47 -5.74
C LEU A 33 5.29 -1.51 -5.32
N PRO A 34 4.91 -2.47 -4.47
CA PRO A 34 5.82 -3.53 -4.12
C PRO A 34 6.21 -4.32 -5.37
N PRO A 35 7.50 -4.68 -5.56
CA PRO A 35 7.97 -5.36 -6.76
C PRO A 35 7.22 -6.70 -6.97
N GLU A 36 7.19 -7.20 -8.21
CA GLU A 36 6.58 -8.49 -8.53
C GLU A 36 7.12 -9.60 -7.58
N GLY A 37 6.22 -10.41 -7.04
CA GLY A 37 6.56 -11.47 -6.07
C GLY A 37 6.74 -11.00 -4.62
N TYR A 38 6.68 -9.70 -4.34
CA TYR A 38 6.77 -9.18 -2.97
C TYR A 38 5.62 -9.66 -2.08
N GLU A 39 4.41 -9.79 -2.62
CA GLU A 39 3.27 -10.41 -1.93
C GLU A 39 3.59 -11.85 -1.53
N LEU A 40 4.17 -12.65 -2.44
CA LEU A 40 4.52 -14.04 -2.18
C LEU A 40 5.52 -14.15 -1.01
N ARG A 41 6.55 -13.29 -1.00
CA ARG A 41 7.54 -13.26 0.08
C ARG A 41 6.92 -12.90 1.43
N LEU A 42 5.96 -11.96 1.45
CA LEU A 42 5.21 -11.63 2.67
C LEU A 42 4.31 -12.78 3.13
N ARG A 43 3.69 -13.50 2.18
CA ARG A 43 2.87 -14.68 2.49
C ARG A 43 3.71 -15.77 3.13
N ASP A 44 4.88 -16.07 2.56
CA ASP A 44 5.76 -17.12 3.07
C ASP A 44 6.38 -16.72 4.41
N ALA A 45 6.79 -15.47 4.57
CA ALA A 45 7.43 -14.99 5.80
C ALA A 45 6.47 -14.93 7.00
N PHE A 46 5.20 -14.60 6.78
CA PHE A 46 4.24 -14.30 7.86
C PHE A 46 2.99 -15.21 7.83
N GLY A 47 2.92 -16.20 6.94
CA GLY A 47 1.77 -17.07 6.78
C GLY A 47 0.48 -16.32 6.37
N LEU A 48 0.60 -15.25 5.59
CA LEU A 48 -0.53 -14.38 5.22
C LEU A 48 -1.35 -14.98 4.07
N THR A 49 -2.66 -14.67 4.05
CA THR A 49 -3.47 -14.89 2.83
C THR A 49 -3.06 -13.88 1.75
N PRO A 50 -3.40 -14.10 0.47
CA PRO A 50 -3.11 -13.14 -0.60
C PRO A 50 -3.57 -11.72 -0.28
N GLN A 51 -4.83 -11.58 0.15
CA GLN A 51 -5.41 -10.28 0.51
C GLN A 51 -4.72 -9.62 1.72
N GLN A 52 -4.33 -10.41 2.72
CA GLN A 52 -3.57 -9.90 3.87
C GLN A 52 -2.19 -9.41 3.45
N ALA A 53 -1.50 -10.15 2.59
CA ALA A 53 -0.18 -9.79 2.09
C ALA A 53 -0.22 -8.52 1.24
N ILE A 54 -1.25 -8.33 0.39
CA ILE A 54 -1.47 -7.09 -0.35
C ILE A 54 -1.61 -5.90 0.61
N VAL A 55 -2.45 -6.02 1.64
CA VAL A 55 -2.63 -4.95 2.64
C VAL A 55 -1.31 -4.62 3.35
N VAL A 56 -0.58 -5.64 3.81
CA VAL A 56 0.74 -5.45 4.46
C VAL A 56 1.72 -4.81 3.48
N ALA A 57 1.68 -5.18 2.21
CA ALA A 57 2.56 -4.65 1.19
C ALA A 57 2.32 -3.17 0.92
N CYS A 58 1.06 -2.77 0.79
CA CYS A 58 0.68 -1.37 0.70
C CYS A 58 1.24 -0.58 1.89
N LEU A 59 1.01 -1.06 3.12
CA LEU A 59 1.46 -0.38 4.33
C LEU A 59 2.98 -0.32 4.46
N ALA A 60 3.70 -1.32 3.94
CA ALA A 60 5.16 -1.36 3.90
C ALA A 60 5.78 -0.29 2.96
N ASN A 61 4.97 0.41 2.17
CA ASN A 61 5.42 1.59 1.43
C ASN A 61 5.62 2.82 2.32
N GLY A 62 5.27 2.73 3.60
CA GLY A 62 5.53 3.78 4.60
C GLY A 62 4.58 4.98 4.52
N ARG A 63 3.52 4.87 3.72
CA ARG A 63 2.48 5.91 3.56
C ARG A 63 1.24 5.60 4.37
N ASN A 64 0.41 6.63 4.52
CA ASN A 64 -0.96 6.46 4.99
C ASN A 64 -1.81 5.93 3.83
N TRP A 65 -2.62 4.91 4.10
CA TRP A 65 -3.52 4.31 3.14
C TRP A 65 -4.96 4.49 3.60
N SER A 66 -5.82 5.04 2.74
CA SER A 66 -7.24 5.14 3.05
C SER A 66 -7.93 3.79 2.90
N PHE A 67 -9.13 3.64 3.46
CA PHE A 67 -9.95 2.43 3.26
C PHE A 67 -10.20 2.17 1.77
N GLU A 68 -10.54 3.21 1.00
CA GLU A 68 -10.83 3.10 -0.44
C GLU A 68 -9.59 2.66 -1.23
N ALA A 69 -8.42 3.19 -0.89
CA ALA A 69 -7.17 2.80 -1.54
C ALA A 69 -6.81 1.33 -1.26
N LEU A 70 -7.03 0.87 -0.03
CA LEU A 70 -6.83 -0.54 0.34
C LEU A 70 -7.85 -1.46 -0.34
N ILE A 71 -9.12 -1.03 -0.44
CA ILE A 71 -10.12 -1.76 -1.23
C ILE A 71 -9.63 -1.87 -2.67
N GLY A 72 -9.26 -0.77 -3.31
CA GLY A 72 -8.76 -0.77 -4.69
C GLY A 72 -7.58 -1.74 -4.89
N ALA A 73 -6.63 -1.74 -3.95
CA ALA A 73 -5.48 -2.63 -4.00
C ALA A 73 -5.84 -4.12 -3.90
N VAL A 74 -6.76 -4.49 -3.00
CA VAL A 74 -7.18 -5.88 -2.79
C VAL A 74 -8.16 -6.37 -3.86
N THR A 75 -8.98 -5.46 -4.40
CA THR A 75 -10.06 -5.73 -5.37
C THR A 75 -9.56 -5.97 -6.78
N ARG A 76 -8.25 -5.75 -7.06
CA ARG A 76 -7.61 -6.06 -8.36
C ARG A 76 -7.86 -7.49 -8.86
N TRP A 77 -8.38 -8.38 -8.01
CA TRP A 77 -8.68 -9.78 -8.27
C TRP A 77 -10.19 -10.16 -8.28
N ASN A 78 -11.08 -9.24 -8.68
CA ASN A 78 -12.49 -9.54 -9.00
C ASN A 78 -13.42 -9.93 -7.81
N GLN A 79 -13.18 -9.42 -6.61
CA GLN A 79 -14.11 -9.56 -5.48
C GLN A 79 -14.51 -8.20 -4.95
N HIS A 80 -15.81 -7.92 -4.82
CA HIS A 80 -16.29 -6.70 -4.16
C HIS A 80 -16.00 -6.78 -2.66
N ILE A 81 -15.31 -5.76 -2.11
CA ILE A 81 -14.89 -5.71 -0.71
C ILE A 81 -15.34 -4.38 -0.10
N GLU A 82 -15.92 -4.43 1.10
CA GLU A 82 -16.36 -3.29 1.89
C GLU A 82 -15.31 -2.85 2.94
N ASN A 83 -15.42 -1.62 3.45
CA ASN A 83 -14.55 -1.08 4.50
C ASN A 83 -14.40 -2.01 5.72
N LYS A 84 -15.51 -2.64 6.15
CA LYS A 84 -15.51 -3.57 7.30
C LYS A 84 -14.61 -4.78 7.06
N GLN A 85 -14.51 -5.25 5.83
CA GLN A 85 -13.67 -6.38 5.46
C GLN A 85 -12.19 -6.00 5.45
N ILE A 86 -11.83 -4.76 5.07
CA ILE A 86 -10.46 -4.26 5.24
C ILE A 86 -10.05 -4.25 6.71
N ALA A 87 -10.92 -3.78 7.60
CA ALA A 87 -10.63 -3.79 9.03
C ALA A 87 -10.40 -5.22 9.58
N VAL A 88 -11.20 -6.18 9.11
CA VAL A 88 -11.02 -7.61 9.43
C VAL A 88 -9.68 -8.15 8.87
N LEU A 89 -9.33 -7.82 7.63
CA LEU A 89 -8.06 -8.21 7.02
C LEU A 89 -6.87 -7.68 7.82
N VAL A 90 -6.89 -6.39 8.20
CA VAL A 90 -5.86 -5.77 9.03
C VAL A 90 -5.79 -6.42 10.41
N CYS A 91 -6.94 -6.68 11.05
CA CYS A 91 -7.00 -7.36 12.34
C CYS A 91 -6.36 -8.77 12.26
N HIS A 92 -6.68 -9.54 11.22
CA HIS A 92 -6.09 -10.87 11.03
C HIS A 92 -4.61 -10.82 10.66
N ALA A 93 -4.17 -9.82 9.88
CA ALA A 93 -2.76 -9.61 9.58
C ALA A 93 -1.97 -9.30 10.86
N ARG A 94 -2.46 -8.38 11.71
CA ARG A 94 -1.81 -8.04 13.00
C ARG A 94 -1.57 -9.26 13.89
N LYS A 95 -2.48 -10.24 13.89
CA LYS A 95 -2.33 -11.48 14.68
C LYS A 95 -1.20 -12.39 14.18
N LYS A 96 -0.80 -12.24 12.92
CA LYS A 96 0.26 -13.05 12.28
C LYS A 96 1.60 -12.34 12.22
N LEU A 97 1.58 -11.01 12.27
CA LEU A 97 2.79 -10.22 12.26
C LEU A 97 3.51 -10.30 13.62
N PRO A 98 4.85 -10.30 13.64
CA PRO A 98 5.65 -10.08 14.85
C PRO A 98 5.21 -8.84 15.62
N SER A 99 5.36 -8.86 16.95
CA SER A 99 4.95 -7.75 17.83
C SER A 99 5.68 -6.42 17.55
N CYS A 100 6.87 -6.46 16.95
CA CYS A 100 7.60 -5.26 16.53
C CYS A 100 7.02 -4.61 15.25
N ILE A 101 6.11 -5.28 14.53
CA ILE A 101 5.47 -4.74 13.33
C ILE A 101 4.09 -4.20 13.70
N GLU A 102 4.05 -2.90 14.00
CA GLU A 102 2.83 -2.22 14.37
C GLU A 102 2.12 -1.61 13.14
N ILE A 103 0.82 -1.88 13.01
CA ILE A 103 -0.08 -1.18 12.08
C ILE A 103 -0.93 -0.22 12.90
N ILE A 104 -0.81 1.08 12.64
CA ILE A 104 -1.50 2.16 13.33
C ILE A 104 -2.82 2.47 12.61
N ASN A 105 -3.92 2.57 13.38
CA ASN A 105 -5.22 2.99 12.86
C ASN A 105 -5.29 4.52 12.79
N LEU A 106 -5.71 5.05 11.65
CA LEU A 106 -5.96 6.47 11.42
C LEU A 106 -7.48 6.66 11.43
N TYR A 107 -8.00 7.13 12.57
CA TYR A 107 -9.45 7.17 12.83
C TYR A 107 -10.21 7.90 11.71
N GLY A 108 -11.19 7.21 11.13
CA GLY A 108 -12.01 7.73 10.02
C GLY A 108 -11.32 7.79 8.65
N PHE A 109 -10.07 7.36 8.52
CA PHE A 109 -9.30 7.45 7.27
C PHE A 109 -8.78 6.10 6.78
N GLY A 110 -8.07 5.35 7.63
CA GLY A 110 -7.45 4.08 7.22
C GLY A 110 -6.27 3.68 8.09
N TYR A 111 -5.14 3.31 7.50
CA TYR A 111 -4.02 2.68 8.23
C TYR A 111 -2.65 3.17 7.76
N ARG A 112 -1.65 3.01 8.64
CA ARG A 112 -0.23 3.13 8.30
C ARG A 112 0.59 2.12 9.09
N MET A 113 1.77 1.75 8.61
CA MET A 113 2.74 0.99 9.41
C MET A 113 3.60 1.94 10.26
N SER A 114 4.00 1.53 11.46
CA SER A 114 4.99 2.28 12.25
C SER A 114 6.35 2.27 11.54
N ALA A 115 7.21 3.25 11.83
CA ALA A 115 8.53 3.33 11.21
C ALA A 115 9.43 2.13 11.57
N GLU A 116 9.28 1.61 12.79
CA GLU A 116 9.99 0.41 13.25
C GLU A 116 9.48 -0.84 12.54
N GLY A 117 8.15 -1.01 12.45
CA GLY A 117 7.54 -2.12 11.72
C GLY A 117 7.92 -2.11 10.24
N LEU A 118 7.98 -0.92 9.64
CA LEU A 118 8.43 -0.70 8.26
C LEU A 118 9.86 -1.23 8.04
N ALA A 119 10.78 -0.85 8.93
CA ALA A 119 12.18 -1.29 8.85
C ALA A 119 12.29 -2.81 9.00
N HIS A 120 11.54 -3.41 9.94
CA HIS A 120 11.50 -4.86 10.14
C HIS A 120 10.96 -5.61 8.94
N VAL A 121 9.82 -5.19 8.39
CA VAL A 121 9.23 -5.82 7.20
C VAL A 121 10.22 -5.77 6.04
N ARG A 122 10.80 -4.59 5.76
CA ARG A 122 11.80 -4.39 4.70
C ARG A 122 13.05 -5.26 4.86
N ALA A 123 13.55 -5.38 6.09
CA ALA A 123 14.70 -6.22 6.39
C ALA A 123 14.39 -7.71 6.16
N MET A 124 13.23 -8.18 6.63
CA MET A 124 12.79 -9.58 6.52
C MET A 124 12.62 -10.03 5.06
N ILE A 125 12.09 -9.16 4.22
CA ILE A 125 11.83 -9.46 2.81
C ILE A 125 12.91 -8.88 1.88
N GLY A 126 14.02 -8.35 2.40
CA GLY A 126 15.13 -7.82 1.60
C GLY A 126 14.71 -6.81 0.53
N TRP A 127 13.82 -5.87 0.88
CA TRP A 127 13.34 -4.83 -0.02
C TRP A 127 13.71 -3.44 0.47
N GLN A 128 14.25 -2.63 -0.43
CA GLN A 128 14.54 -1.20 -0.21
C GLN A 128 13.91 -0.43 -1.39
N PRO A 129 12.95 0.49 -1.14
CA PRO A 129 12.42 1.39 -2.16
C PRO A 129 13.43 2.48 -2.56
#